data_AF-A0A9D1WVG5-F1
#
_entry.id   AF-A0A9D1WVG5-F1
#
_cell.length_a   1.000
_cell.length_b   1.000
_cell.length_c   1.000
_cell.angle_alpha   90.00
_cell.angle_beta   90.00
_cell.angle_gamma   90.00
#
_symmetry.space_group_name_H-M   'P 1'
#
loop_
_entity.id
_entity.type
_entity.pdbx_description
1 polymer ?
#
loop_
_entity_poly.entity_id
_entity_poly.type
_entity_poly.pdbx_seq_one_letter_code
_entity_poly.pdbx_strand_id
1 'polypeptide(L)'
;MKKHIYDESNGLSYTLHGDYYLPDLAANEEEPIYGKYGMLRKRFLKEHRPARYQYLLMTGELTAHLNQVDQEAREQVETVMKQMEEKQGVTEMLKMQDQMKWVGLMNNIKACAEEIALKKIIYL
;
A
#
# COMPACT_ATOMS: atom_id res chain seq x y z
N MET A 1 8.15 34.59 28.99
CA MET A 1 8.39 34.17 27.58
C MET A 1 7.07 33.68 26.98
N LYS A 2 6.85 33.81 25.67
CA LYS A 2 5.66 33.25 25.01
C LYS A 2 5.79 31.73 24.96
N LYS A 3 4.71 31.00 25.25
CA LYS A 3 4.72 29.53 25.22
C LYS A 3 4.95 28.97 23.80
N HIS A 4 4.42 29.64 22.78
CA HIS A 4 4.60 29.31 21.37
C HIS A 4 5.07 30.53 20.59
N ILE A 5 6.00 30.33 19.66
CA ILE A 5 6.50 31.35 18.74
C ILE A 5 6.57 30.78 17.32
N TYR A 6 6.46 31.65 16.31
CA TYR A 6 6.66 31.32 14.90
C TYR A 6 7.81 32.17 14.38
N ASP A 7 8.75 31.57 13.67
CA ASP A 7 9.90 32.24 13.07
C ASP A 7 9.72 32.31 11.56
N GLU A 8 9.45 33.53 11.04
CA GLU A 8 9.25 33.77 9.61
C GLU A 8 10.51 33.52 8.77
N SER A 9 11.70 33.53 9.38
CA SER A 9 12.97 33.38 8.65
C SER A 9 13.23 31.94 8.19
N ASN A 10 12.73 30.95 8.94
CA ASN A 10 12.86 29.52 8.62
C ASN A 10 11.51 28.80 8.46
N GLY A 11 10.40 29.48 8.75
CA GLY A 11 9.04 28.97 8.60
C GLY A 11 8.62 27.96 9.67
N LEU A 12 9.35 27.85 10.79
CA LEU A 12 9.08 26.89 11.85
C LEU A 12 8.34 27.52 13.05
N SER A 13 7.46 26.72 13.65
CA SER A 13 6.89 26.99 14.97
C SER A 13 7.78 26.38 16.05
N TYR A 14 7.79 26.98 17.24
CA TYR A 14 8.53 26.49 18.39
C TYR A 14 7.68 26.53 19.66
N THR A 15 7.87 25.51 20.50
CA THR A 15 7.27 25.42 21.84
C THR A 15 8.35 25.57 22.91
N LEU A 16 8.06 26.36 23.95
CA LEU A 16 8.96 26.56 25.08
C LEU A 16 8.98 25.33 25.99
N HIS A 17 10.15 24.73 26.17
CA HIS A 17 10.42 23.63 27.09
C HIS A 17 11.54 24.04 28.07
N GLY A 18 11.14 24.38 29.30
CA GLY A 18 12.08 24.94 30.29
C GLY A 18 12.54 26.34 29.89
N ASP A 19 13.83 26.47 29.63
CA ASP A 19 14.55 27.68 29.24
C ASP A 19 14.90 27.75 27.74
N TYR A 20 14.49 26.74 26.95
CA TYR A 20 14.78 26.66 25.51
C TYR A 20 13.53 26.46 24.66
N TYR A 21 13.58 26.94 23.41
CA TYR A 21 12.57 26.70 22.39
C TYR A 21 12.93 25.46 21.56
N LEU A 22 12.02 24.49 21.48
CA LEU A 22 12.14 23.33 20.60
C LEU A 22 11.25 23.53 19.37
N PRO A 23 11.74 23.24 18.14
CA PRO A 23 10.93 23.33 16.94
C PRO A 23 9.83 22.27 16.94
N ASP A 24 8.64 22.68 16.53
CA ASP A 24 7.46 21.82 16.39
C ASP A 24 7.58 21.02 15.08
N LEU A 25 8.47 20.04 15.07
CA LEU A 25 8.70 19.17 13.92
C LEU A 25 7.62 18.08 13.86
N ALA A 26 6.85 18.05 12.78
CA ALA A 26 5.96 16.95 12.46
C ALA A 26 6.41 16.31 11.14
N ALA A 27 6.48 14.99 11.11
CA ALA A 27 6.62 14.27 9.86
C ALA A 27 5.26 14.32 9.14
N ASN A 28 5.24 14.87 7.92
CA ASN A 28 4.07 14.79 7.04
C ASN A 28 3.96 13.37 6.46
N GLU A 29 3.76 12.39 7.31
CA GLU A 29 3.55 11.00 6.89
C GLU A 29 2.05 10.78 6.67
N GLU A 30 1.69 10.29 5.49
CA GLU A 30 0.34 9.79 5.25
C GLU A 30 0.00 8.63 6.21
N GLU A 31 -1.29 8.46 6.50
CA GLU A 31 -1.75 7.31 7.28
C GLU A 31 -1.53 6.00 6.50
N PRO A 32 -0.98 4.95 7.15
CA PRO A 32 -0.76 3.66 6.53
C PRO A 32 -2.07 2.89 6.40
N ILE A 33 -2.73 3.02 5.25
CA ILE A 33 -3.96 2.31 4.90
C ILE A 33 -3.72 1.03 4.08
N TYR A 34 -2.49 0.80 3.62
CA TYR A 34 -2.12 -0.34 2.80
C TYR A 34 -2.30 -1.70 3.50
N GLY A 35 -2.85 -2.68 2.77
CA GLY A 35 -3.04 -4.04 3.23
C GLY A 35 -1.93 -5.03 2.84
N LYS A 36 -2.37 -6.22 2.38
CA LYS A 36 -1.50 -7.36 2.03
C LYS A 36 -0.42 -6.97 1.00
N TYR A 37 -0.79 -6.28 -0.07
CA TYR A 37 0.10 -6.02 -1.19
C TYR A 37 1.11 -4.92 -0.86
N GLY A 38 0.71 -3.88 -0.14
CA GLY A 38 1.63 -2.87 0.39
C GLY A 38 2.64 -3.48 1.36
N MET A 39 2.22 -4.39 2.24
CA MET A 39 3.16 -5.12 3.11
C MET A 39 4.18 -5.94 2.31
N LEU A 40 3.74 -6.63 1.24
CA LEU A 40 4.64 -7.37 0.36
C LEU A 40 5.61 -6.44 -0.38
N ARG A 41 5.13 -5.29 -0.88
CA ARG A 41 5.98 -4.29 -1.54
C ARG A 41 7.02 -3.73 -0.58
N LYS A 42 6.61 -3.42 0.65
CA LYS A 42 7.52 -2.95 1.70
C LYS A 42 8.63 -3.96 2.00
N ARG A 43 8.27 -5.25 2.13
CA ARG A 43 9.26 -6.33 2.33
C ARG A 43 10.21 -6.43 1.15
N PHE A 44 9.67 -6.46 -0.07
CA PHE A 44 10.48 -6.51 -1.30
C PHE A 44 11.44 -5.32 -1.42
N LEU A 45 10.97 -4.10 -1.14
CA LEU A 45 11.82 -2.91 -1.16
C LEU A 45 12.96 -3.00 -0.15
N LYS A 46 12.71 -3.51 1.06
CA LYS A 46 13.76 -3.71 2.07
C LYS A 46 14.80 -4.75 1.66
N GLU A 47 14.35 -5.90 1.16
CA GLU A 47 15.22 -7.06 0.90
C GLU A 47 15.96 -6.95 -0.44
N HIS A 48 15.30 -6.40 -1.46
CA HIS A 48 15.81 -6.42 -2.84
C HIS A 48 16.10 -5.04 -3.42
N ARG A 49 15.57 -3.96 -2.86
CA ARG A 49 15.76 -2.57 -3.35
C ARG A 49 16.09 -1.58 -2.21
N PRO A 50 17.08 -1.85 -1.34
CA PRO A 50 17.30 -1.09 -0.11
C PRO A 50 17.55 0.41 -0.35
N ALA A 51 18.24 0.78 -1.43
CA ALA A 51 18.47 2.19 -1.78
C ALA A 51 17.15 2.94 -2.06
N ARG A 52 16.21 2.31 -2.78
CA ARG A 52 14.89 2.89 -3.06
C ARG A 52 14.04 2.97 -1.81
N TYR A 53 14.10 1.94 -0.95
CA TYR A 53 13.43 1.98 0.35
C TYR A 53 13.92 3.13 1.21
N GLN A 54 15.24 3.31 1.32
CA GLN A 54 15.85 4.40 2.09
C GLN A 54 15.47 5.77 1.53
N TYR A 55 15.51 5.94 0.21
CA TYR A 55 15.07 7.18 -0.43
C TYR A 55 13.63 7.54 -0.03
N LEU A 56 12.68 6.63 -0.21
CA LEU A 56 11.26 6.87 0.12
C LEU A 56 11.05 7.14 1.61
N LEU A 57 11.84 6.50 2.48
CA LEU A 57 11.78 6.73 3.92
C LEU A 57 12.29 8.12 4.28
N MET A 58 13.39 8.57 3.67
CA MET A 58 13.96 9.89 3.93
C MET A 58 13.12 11.02 3.36
N THR A 59 12.42 10.80 2.24
CA THR A 59 11.51 11.79 1.64
C THR A 59 10.13 11.82 2.31
N GLY A 60 9.82 10.88 3.21
CA GLY A 60 8.48 10.75 3.81
C GLY A 60 7.42 10.16 2.86
N GLU A 61 7.80 9.75 1.65
CA GLU A 61 6.89 9.26 0.61
C GLU A 61 6.60 7.75 0.71
N LEU A 62 7.25 7.05 1.64
CA LEU A 62 7.13 5.59 1.76
C LEU A 62 5.68 5.16 1.97
N THR A 63 4.95 5.78 2.89
CA THR A 63 3.57 5.36 3.20
C THR A 63 2.65 5.59 2.00
N ALA A 64 2.72 6.77 1.38
CA ALA A 64 1.97 7.09 0.17
C ALA A 64 2.23 6.09 -0.97
N HIS A 65 3.51 5.77 -1.21
CA HIS A 65 3.89 4.77 -2.20
C HIS A 65 3.29 3.39 -1.93
N LEU A 66 3.30 2.95 -0.67
CA LEU A 66 2.75 1.64 -0.29
C LEU A 66 1.21 1.62 -0.38
N ASN A 67 0.54 2.72 -0.03
CA ASN A 67 -0.90 2.90 -0.19
C ASN A 67 -1.29 2.77 -1.67
N GLN A 68 -0.59 3.50 -2.54
CA GLN A 68 -0.83 3.46 -3.99
C GLN A 68 -0.61 2.07 -4.57
N VAL A 69 0.52 1.42 -4.25
CA VAL A 69 0.84 0.09 -4.77
C VAL A 69 -0.18 -0.96 -4.30
N ASP A 70 -0.66 -0.86 -3.06
CA ASP A 70 -1.68 -1.77 -2.55
C ASP A 70 -3.01 -1.62 -3.29
N GLN A 71 -3.43 -0.38 -3.53
CA GLN A 71 -4.63 -0.08 -4.30
C GLN A 71 -4.52 -0.60 -5.74
N GLU A 72 -3.44 -0.27 -6.45
CA GLU A 72 -3.20 -0.72 -7.82
C GLU A 72 -3.19 -2.25 -7.92
N ALA A 73 -2.56 -2.94 -6.98
CA ALA A 73 -2.53 -4.39 -6.96
C ALA A 73 -3.91 -5.00 -6.72
N ARG A 74 -4.70 -4.43 -5.81
CA ARG A 74 -6.07 -4.87 -5.53
C ARG A 74 -6.97 -4.70 -6.75
N GLU A 75 -6.93 -3.54 -7.40
CA GLU A 75 -7.69 -3.25 -8.62
C GLU A 75 -7.30 -4.18 -9.78
N GLN A 76 -6.00 -4.45 -9.94
CA GLN A 76 -5.50 -5.39 -10.94
C GLN A 76 -6.00 -6.81 -10.70
N VAL A 77 -5.99 -7.29 -9.44
CA VAL A 77 -6.50 -8.61 -9.08
C VAL A 77 -8.00 -8.70 -9.37
N GLU A 78 -8.79 -7.72 -8.92
CA GLU A 78 -10.24 -7.71 -9.17
C GLU A 78 -10.56 -7.71 -10.67
N THR A 79 -9.83 -6.93 -11.46
CA THR A 79 -10.02 -6.87 -12.91
C THR A 79 -9.69 -8.20 -13.59
N VAL A 80 -8.56 -8.83 -13.23
CA VAL A 80 -8.17 -10.12 -13.79
C VAL A 80 -9.13 -11.23 -13.38
N MET A 81 -9.58 -11.23 -12.12
CA MET A 81 -10.57 -12.18 -11.64
C MET A 81 -11.86 -12.12 -12.45
N LYS A 82 -12.44 -10.92 -12.64
CA LYS A 82 -13.65 -10.74 -13.46
C LYS A 82 -13.46 -11.27 -14.89
N GLN A 83 -12.33 -10.95 -15.53
CA GLN A 83 -12.04 -11.43 -16.87
C GLN A 83 -11.90 -12.96 -16.95
N MET A 84 -11.34 -13.59 -15.91
CA MET A 84 -11.18 -15.05 -15.87
C MET A 84 -12.50 -15.76 -15.51
N GLU A 85 -13.32 -15.18 -14.63
CA GLU A 85 -14.65 -15.67 -14.28
C GLU A 85 -15.55 -15.74 -15.52
N GLU A 86 -15.58 -14.67 -16.32
CA GLU A 86 -16.30 -14.61 -17.59
C GLU A 86 -15.80 -15.68 -18.58
N LYS A 87 -14.47 -15.81 -18.75
CA LYS A 87 -13.87 -16.78 -19.68
C LYS A 87 -14.10 -18.23 -19.28
N GLN A 88 -14.09 -18.53 -17.97
CA GLN A 88 -14.25 -19.89 -17.44
C GLN A 88 -15.72 -20.25 -17.19
N GLY A 89 -16.65 -19.32 -17.42
CA GLY A 89 -18.08 -19.55 -17.21
C GLY A 89 -18.46 -19.77 -15.74
N VAL A 90 -17.71 -19.17 -14.82
CA VAL A 90 -17.97 -19.29 -13.38
C VAL A 90 -19.17 -18.44 -13.03
N THR A 91 -20.34 -19.08 -12.97
CA THR A 91 -21.63 -18.42 -12.75
C THR A 91 -22.28 -18.86 -11.44
N GLU A 92 -23.26 -18.10 -10.97
CA GLU A 92 -24.10 -18.50 -9.83
C GLU A 92 -24.90 -19.79 -10.14
N MET A 93 -25.25 -20.06 -11.40
CA MET A 93 -25.85 -21.35 -11.78
C MET A 93 -24.91 -22.52 -11.53
N LEU A 94 -23.62 -22.38 -11.89
CA LEU A 94 -22.61 -23.40 -11.59
C LEU A 94 -22.49 -23.63 -10.08
N LYS A 95 -22.55 -22.57 -9.29
CA LYS A 95 -22.50 -22.65 -7.82
C LYS A 95 -23.68 -23.42 -7.23
N MET A 96 -24.88 -23.27 -7.79
CA MET A 96 -26.07 -24.01 -7.36
C MET A 96 -26.01 -25.49 -7.75
N GLN A 97 -25.41 -25.81 -8.91
CA GLN A 97 -25.29 -27.19 -9.40
C GLN A 97 -24.15 -27.96 -8.73
N ASP A 98 -22.99 -27.33 -8.58
CA ASP A 98 -21.78 -27.93 -8.03
C ASP A 98 -20.94 -26.86 -7.30
N GLN A 99 -21.26 -26.70 -6.01
CA GLN A 99 -20.60 -25.72 -5.15
C GLN A 99 -19.10 -25.99 -5.01
N MET A 100 -18.67 -27.25 -4.94
CA MET A 100 -17.26 -27.59 -4.74
C MET A 100 -16.43 -27.26 -5.98
N LYS A 101 -16.97 -27.56 -7.17
CA LYS A 101 -16.34 -27.15 -8.43
C LYS A 101 -16.26 -25.63 -8.56
N TRP A 102 -17.33 -24.91 -8.19
CA TRP A 102 -17.33 -23.45 -8.20
C TRP A 102 -16.25 -22.85 -7.28
N VAL A 103 -16.14 -23.34 -6.04
CA VAL A 103 -15.09 -22.91 -5.10
C VAL A 103 -13.69 -23.22 -5.65
N GLY A 104 -13.49 -24.40 -6.24
CA GLY A 104 -12.22 -24.78 -6.86
C GLY A 104 -11.79 -23.84 -7.99
N LEU A 105 -12.72 -23.48 -8.87
CA LEU A 105 -12.47 -22.54 -9.97
C LEU A 105 -12.18 -21.13 -9.45
N MET A 106 -12.99 -20.60 -8.54
CA MET A 106 -12.76 -19.28 -7.95
C MET A 106 -11.41 -19.17 -7.25
N ASN A 107 -11.00 -20.21 -6.52
CA ASN A 107 -9.69 -20.24 -5.88
C ASN A 107 -8.55 -20.24 -6.89
N ASN A 108 -8.68 -21.00 -7.98
CA ASN A 108 -7.67 -21.02 -9.05
C ASN A 108 -7.57 -19.64 -9.73
N ILE A 109 -8.70 -19.06 -10.11
CA ILE A 109 -8.79 -17.73 -10.71
C ILE A 109 -8.13 -16.68 -9.81
N LYS A 110 -8.48 -16.67 -8.52
CA LYS A 110 -7.88 -15.76 -7.55
C LYS A 110 -6.36 -15.96 -7.46
N ALA A 111 -5.88 -17.20 -7.36
CA ALA A 111 -4.45 -17.48 -7.28
C ALA A 111 -3.69 -16.98 -8.53
N CYS A 112 -4.26 -17.20 -9.72
CA CYS A 112 -3.69 -16.71 -10.98
C CYS A 112 -3.65 -15.18 -11.04
N ALA A 113 -4.74 -14.52 -10.63
CA ALA A 113 -4.82 -13.06 -10.59
C ALA A 113 -3.80 -12.47 -9.59
N GLU A 114 -3.68 -13.05 -8.41
CA GLU A 114 -2.69 -12.64 -7.41
C GLU A 114 -1.26 -12.80 -7.95
N GLU A 115 -0.94 -13.92 -8.60
CA GLU A 115 0.40 -14.16 -9.16
C GLU A 115 0.78 -13.10 -10.21
N ILE A 116 -0.18 -12.70 -11.07
CA ILE A 116 0.01 -11.65 -12.06
C ILE A 116 0.31 -10.31 -11.37
N ALA A 117 -0.46 -9.94 -10.35
CA ALA A 117 -0.26 -8.68 -9.62
C ALA A 117 1.09 -8.66 -8.89
N LEU A 118 1.49 -9.78 -8.27
CA LEU A 118 2.80 -9.90 -7.61
C LEU A 118 3.95 -9.64 -8.58
N LYS A 119 3.92 -10.26 -9.76
CA LYS A 119 4.99 -10.12 -10.77
C LYS A 119 5.03 -8.73 -11.41
N LYS A 120 3.86 -8.13 -11.69
CA LYS A 120 3.79 -6.87 -12.45
C LYS A 120 3.91 -5.62 -11.58
N ILE A 121 3.49 -5.69 -10.31
CA ILE A 121 3.36 -4.50 -9.47
C ILE A 121 4.28 -4.60 -8.26
N ILE A 122 4.28 -5.74 -7.55
CA ILE A 122 4.95 -5.86 -6.26
C ILE A 122 6.46 -6.10 -6.38
N TYR A 123 6.88 -6.94 -7.32
CA TYR A 123 8.28 -7.39 -7.44
C TYR A 123 9.08 -6.72 -8.56
N LEU A 124 8.60 -5.57 -9.05
CA LEU A 124 9.30 -4.76 -10.05
C LEU A 124 10.24 -3.73 -9.39
#